data_AF-A0A2M7CP58-F1
#
_entry.id   AF-A0A2M7CP58-F1
#
_cell.length_a   1.000
_cell.length_b   1.000
_cell.length_c   1.000
_cell.angle_alpha   90.00
_cell.angle_beta   90.00
_cell.angle_gamma   90.00
#
_symmetry.space_group_name_H-M   'P 1'
#
loop_
_entity.id
_entity.type
_entity.pdbx_description
1 polymer ?
#
loop_
_entity_poly.entity_id
_entity_poly.type
_entity_poly.pdbx_seq_one_letter_code
_entity_poly.pdbx_strand_id
1 'polypeptide(L)'
;VSGHNILFACEVSWRLMRERMLADKPAIHELWRKLFALRRQVAANADKPDTRAYVWEQKSRFDYTPRDCRVFHTSIEKVVVPAASRVYERRRKRLGIETIRPWDEYVDPLGRTALRPFRRVTQLASGAANIFDRVDPTLGQYFRTMMAENLLDLKSRKHKADGAFCAFFELTRKPFVFMNAVGIHYDVQTLLHESGHAFHSLEMVNLPYGMQRNPPMEFQEIASLGMELLAAPYLADSGLYTPAEAARARIETLEDILLGWPYMALVDAFQHWIYENPTRGADPKKCDAKWSKLHARFIPDVDYSGIEIYRPTQWHHQGHILQSPFYYIEYGMAQLGAVQVWANALKDQAAAVQSYRHALSLGATASLPELYAAAGAKLAFDRKTLQSAVDLIETQIAELEKVAG
;
A
#
# COMPACT_ATOMS: atom_id res chain seq x y z
N VAL A 1 10.04 -11.19 -28.10
CA VAL A 1 11.30 -11.23 -27.30
C VAL A 1 11.26 -12.53 -26.52
N SER A 2 12.23 -13.43 -26.69
CA SER A 2 12.26 -14.69 -25.94
C SER A 2 12.32 -14.40 -24.43
N GLY A 3 11.73 -15.25 -23.59
CA GLY A 3 11.68 -15.02 -22.12
C GLY A 3 13.04 -14.76 -21.48
N HIS A 4 14.10 -15.37 -22.01
CA HIS A 4 15.49 -15.14 -21.57
C HIS A 4 15.95 -13.68 -21.73
N ASN A 5 15.54 -12.98 -22.81
CA ASN A 5 15.96 -11.60 -23.04
C ASN A 5 15.25 -10.60 -22.10
N ILE A 6 14.05 -10.93 -21.61
CA ILE A 6 13.31 -10.08 -20.66
C ILE A 6 13.95 -10.17 -19.27
N LEU A 7 14.26 -11.38 -18.81
CA LEU A 7 14.91 -11.58 -17.51
C LEU A 7 16.28 -10.88 -17.45
N PHE A 8 17.07 -10.97 -18.52
CA PHE A 8 18.36 -10.27 -18.60
C PHE A 8 18.19 -8.74 -18.52
N ALA A 9 17.24 -8.16 -19.24
CA ALA A 9 16.99 -6.72 -19.19
C ALA A 9 16.52 -6.25 -17.80
N CYS A 10 15.68 -7.06 -17.13
CA CYS A 10 15.24 -6.81 -15.76
C CYS A 10 16.38 -6.90 -14.75
N GLU A 11 17.27 -7.88 -14.88
CA GLU A 11 18.47 -7.99 -14.04
C GLU A 11 19.37 -6.75 -14.20
N VAL A 12 19.72 -6.38 -15.44
CA VAL A 12 20.57 -5.20 -15.70
C VAL A 12 19.93 -3.93 -15.12
N SER A 13 18.64 -3.71 -15.37
CA SER A 13 17.92 -2.54 -14.87
C SER A 13 17.89 -2.51 -13.34
N TRP A 14 17.61 -3.66 -12.71
CA TRP A 14 17.60 -3.79 -11.26
C TRP A 14 18.97 -3.53 -10.66
N ARG A 15 20.04 -4.08 -11.25
CA ARG A 15 21.42 -3.89 -10.78
C ARG A 15 21.83 -2.43 -10.87
N LEU A 16 21.61 -1.76 -12.00
CA LEU A 16 21.94 -0.34 -12.16
C LEU A 16 21.23 0.53 -11.10
N MET A 17 19.96 0.26 -10.83
CA MET A 17 19.21 0.95 -9.77
C MET A 17 19.83 0.68 -8.39
N ARG A 18 20.15 -0.58 -8.08
CA ARG A 18 20.69 -0.97 -6.77
C ARG A 18 22.13 -0.51 -6.55
N GLU A 19 22.93 -0.45 -7.59
CA GLU A 19 24.28 0.13 -7.57
C GLU A 19 24.22 1.62 -7.26
N ARG A 20 23.30 2.37 -7.89
CA ARG A 20 23.08 3.77 -7.56
C ARG A 20 22.66 3.94 -6.09
N MET A 21 21.70 3.16 -5.64
CA MET A 21 21.25 3.17 -4.23
C MET A 21 22.38 2.82 -3.26
N LEU A 22 23.23 1.85 -3.62
CA LEU A 22 24.37 1.46 -2.81
C LEU A 22 25.44 2.56 -2.75
N ALA A 23 25.63 3.33 -3.83
CA ALA A 23 26.54 4.48 -3.84
C ALA A 23 26.09 5.60 -2.88
N ASP A 24 24.78 5.77 -2.68
CA ASP A 24 24.21 6.78 -1.76
C ASP A 24 24.23 6.33 -0.29
N LYS A 25 24.53 5.05 -0.02
CA LYS A 25 24.52 4.44 1.32
C LYS A 25 25.33 5.23 2.37
N PRO A 26 26.58 5.70 2.12
CA PRO A 26 27.34 6.43 3.13
C PRO A 26 26.66 7.74 3.56
N ALA A 27 26.09 8.48 2.60
CA ALA A 27 25.38 9.73 2.87
C ALA A 27 24.08 9.47 3.68
N ILE A 28 23.33 8.43 3.32
CA ILE A 28 22.12 8.04 4.05
C ILE A 28 22.48 7.56 5.47
N HIS A 29 23.60 6.84 5.65
CA HIS A 29 24.09 6.43 6.97
C HIS A 29 24.43 7.63 7.86
N GLU A 30 25.04 8.68 7.30
CA GLU A 30 25.31 9.92 8.04
C GLU A 30 24.01 10.64 8.41
N LEU A 31 23.08 10.78 7.46
CA LEU A 31 21.77 11.38 7.68
C LEU A 31 21.00 10.62 8.76
N TRP A 32 21.01 9.29 8.73
CA TRP A 32 20.37 8.44 9.71
C TRP A 32 20.84 8.73 11.13
N ARG A 33 22.17 8.85 11.35
CA ARG A 33 22.71 9.16 12.68
C ARG A 33 22.18 10.50 13.21
N LYS A 34 22.14 11.53 12.35
CA LYS A 34 21.60 12.85 12.69
C LYS A 34 20.12 12.77 13.02
N LEU A 35 19.32 12.15 12.15
CA LEU A 35 17.88 11.97 12.35
C LEU A 35 17.56 11.18 13.63
N PHE A 36 18.29 10.09 13.88
CA PHE A 36 18.07 9.25 15.05
C PHE A 36 18.37 10.01 16.36
N ALA A 37 19.47 10.77 16.39
CA ALA A 37 19.80 11.62 17.53
C ALA A 37 18.72 12.70 17.77
N LEU A 38 18.29 13.39 16.71
CA LEU A 38 17.24 14.41 16.80
C LEU A 38 15.91 13.84 17.28
N ARG A 39 15.49 12.67 16.78
CA ARG A 39 14.26 11.99 17.21
C ARG A 39 14.28 11.61 18.69
N ARG A 40 15.45 11.24 19.22
CA ARG A 40 15.62 11.00 20.66
C ARG A 40 15.54 12.29 21.46
N GLN A 41 16.14 13.37 20.97
CA GLN A 41 16.06 14.69 21.61
C GLN A 41 14.61 15.20 21.65
N VAL A 42 13.86 15.05 20.56
CA VAL A 42 12.43 15.42 20.51
C VAL A 42 11.63 14.65 21.55
N ALA A 43 11.83 13.34 21.67
CA ALA A 43 11.14 12.54 22.67
C ALA A 43 11.49 12.98 24.12
N ALA A 44 12.77 13.24 24.39
CA ALA A 44 13.23 13.72 25.69
C ALA A 44 12.66 15.11 26.02
N ASN A 45 12.61 16.03 25.06
CA ASN A 45 12.03 17.36 25.22
C ASN A 45 10.51 17.34 25.45
N ALA A 46 9.84 16.24 25.08
CA ALA A 46 8.42 16.03 25.29
C ALA A 46 8.13 15.12 26.51
N ASP A 47 9.12 14.92 27.39
CA ASP A 47 9.05 14.07 28.58
C ASP A 47 8.61 12.63 28.29
N LYS A 48 8.98 12.10 27.11
CA LYS A 48 8.69 10.72 26.71
C LYS A 48 9.88 9.81 26.97
N PRO A 49 9.64 8.55 27.38
CA PRO A 49 10.72 7.61 27.71
C PRO A 49 11.57 7.21 26.49
N ASP A 50 10.96 7.18 25.31
CA ASP A 50 11.64 6.84 24.06
C ASP A 50 10.90 7.46 22.84
N THR A 51 11.55 7.41 21.67
CA THR A 51 10.95 7.91 20.40
C THR A 51 9.66 7.18 20.03
N ARG A 52 9.52 5.88 20.36
CA ARG A 52 8.31 5.12 20.05
C ARG A 52 7.12 5.64 20.85
N ALA A 53 7.28 5.89 22.14
CA ALA A 53 6.25 6.44 23.01
C ALA A 53 5.82 7.84 22.54
N TYR A 54 6.78 8.69 22.16
CA TYR A 54 6.49 9.98 21.55
C TYR A 54 5.66 9.85 20.27
N VAL A 55 6.11 9.01 19.33
CA VAL A 55 5.41 8.84 18.04
C VAL A 55 4.02 8.21 18.23
N TRP A 56 3.85 7.30 19.19
CA TRP A 56 2.55 6.67 19.47
C TRP A 56 1.50 7.71 19.86
N GLU A 57 1.88 8.63 20.76
CA GLU A 57 1.02 9.72 21.20
C GLU A 57 0.82 10.79 20.13
N GLN A 58 1.90 11.17 19.43
CA GLN A 58 1.84 12.13 18.32
C GLN A 58 0.87 11.68 17.23
N LYS A 59 0.76 10.38 16.99
CA LYS A 59 -0.13 9.78 15.99
C LYS A 59 -1.52 9.44 16.54
N SER A 60 -1.83 9.81 17.79
CA SER A 60 -3.13 9.55 18.41
C SER A 60 -3.54 8.07 18.42
N ARG A 61 -2.57 7.17 18.60
CA ARG A 61 -2.82 5.72 18.57
C ARG A 61 -3.33 5.22 19.92
N PHE A 62 -4.62 5.40 20.15
CA PHE A 62 -5.27 5.05 21.42
C PHE A 62 -5.90 3.66 21.41
N ASP A 63 -6.33 3.18 20.24
CA ASP A 63 -7.14 1.97 20.10
C ASP A 63 -6.34 0.68 19.87
N TYR A 64 -5.01 0.78 19.79
CA TYR A 64 -4.10 -0.35 19.70
C TYR A 64 -2.71 -0.01 20.24
N THR A 65 -1.94 -1.05 20.55
CA THR A 65 -0.66 -0.96 21.23
C THR A 65 0.48 -1.56 20.40
N PRO A 66 1.75 -1.28 20.75
CA PRO A 66 2.91 -1.99 20.23
C PRO A 66 2.83 -3.52 20.33
N ARG A 67 2.09 -4.03 21.33
CA ARG A 67 1.87 -5.47 21.49
C ARG A 67 1.00 -6.00 20.36
N ASP A 68 -0.02 -5.27 19.95
CA ASP A 68 -0.93 -5.65 18.87
C ASP A 68 -0.19 -5.70 17.52
N CYS A 69 0.70 -4.75 17.25
CA CYS A 69 1.60 -4.81 16.09
C CYS A 69 2.46 -6.09 16.09
N ARG A 70 3.01 -6.48 17.24
CA ARG A 70 3.79 -7.73 17.35
C ARG A 70 2.94 -8.99 17.17
N VAL A 71 1.70 -8.98 17.66
CA VAL A 71 0.73 -10.04 17.38
C VAL A 71 0.48 -10.12 15.88
N PHE A 72 0.28 -8.98 15.22
CA PHE A 72 0.05 -8.91 13.79
C PHE A 72 1.24 -9.41 12.97
N HIS A 73 2.47 -9.02 13.32
CA HIS A 73 3.69 -9.56 12.71
C HIS A 73 3.74 -11.09 12.81
N THR A 74 3.42 -11.63 13.97
CA THR A 74 3.42 -13.08 14.20
C THR A 74 2.30 -13.77 13.42
N SER A 75 1.14 -13.12 13.29
CA SER A 75 0.03 -13.64 12.49
C SER A 75 0.38 -13.64 11.00
N ILE A 76 0.96 -12.56 10.48
CA ILE A 76 1.45 -12.43 9.10
C ILE A 76 2.50 -13.51 8.81
N GLU A 77 3.49 -13.68 9.69
CA GLU A 77 4.52 -14.72 9.55
C GLU A 77 3.92 -16.13 9.46
N LYS A 78 2.84 -16.41 10.19
CA LYS A 78 2.24 -17.76 10.26
C LYS A 78 1.19 -18.03 9.19
N VAL A 79 0.56 -17.00 8.65
CA VAL A 79 -0.58 -17.13 7.73
C VAL A 79 -0.24 -16.61 6.34
N VAL A 80 0.26 -15.38 6.28
CA VAL A 80 0.47 -14.68 5.01
C VAL A 80 1.80 -15.05 4.36
N VAL A 81 2.89 -15.22 5.12
CA VAL A 81 4.17 -15.65 4.54
C VAL A 81 4.03 -16.97 3.78
N PRO A 82 3.38 -18.02 4.31
CA PRO A 82 3.09 -19.22 3.52
C PRO A 82 2.25 -18.99 2.25
N ALA A 83 1.35 -17.99 2.25
CA ALA A 83 0.58 -17.62 1.07
C ALA A 83 1.43 -16.88 0.03
N ALA A 84 2.27 -15.95 0.48
CA ALA A 84 3.28 -15.29 -0.35
C ALA A 84 4.26 -16.31 -0.97
N SER A 85 4.69 -17.33 -0.20
CA SER A 85 5.51 -18.42 -0.75
C SER A 85 4.79 -19.20 -1.86
N ARG A 86 3.47 -19.38 -1.77
CA ARG A 86 2.68 -19.97 -2.88
C ARG A 86 2.65 -19.06 -4.11
N VAL A 87 2.54 -17.74 -3.93
CA VAL A 87 2.64 -16.76 -5.03
C VAL A 87 4.02 -16.87 -5.71
N TYR A 88 5.11 -16.84 -4.93
CA TYR A 88 6.47 -16.98 -5.45
C TYR A 88 6.70 -18.33 -6.13
N GLU A 89 6.18 -19.44 -5.59
CA GLU A 89 6.32 -20.76 -6.21
C GLU A 89 5.55 -20.86 -7.53
N ARG A 90 4.33 -20.30 -7.62
CA ARG A 90 3.60 -20.21 -8.90
C ARG A 90 4.40 -19.42 -9.93
N ARG A 91 4.93 -18.26 -9.52
CA ARG A 91 5.78 -17.41 -10.37
C ARG A 91 7.03 -18.16 -10.85
N ARG A 92 7.72 -18.86 -9.95
CA ARG A 92 8.93 -19.65 -10.23
C ARG A 92 8.66 -20.72 -11.29
N LYS A 93 7.58 -21.49 -11.12
CA LYS A 93 7.15 -22.52 -12.09
C LYS A 93 6.81 -21.93 -13.45
N ARG A 94 6.07 -20.82 -13.48
CA ARG A 94 5.66 -20.13 -14.73
C ARG A 94 6.85 -19.56 -15.50
N LEU A 95 7.83 -19.00 -14.78
CA LEU A 95 9.08 -18.49 -15.36
C LEU A 95 10.06 -19.59 -15.78
N GLY A 96 9.91 -20.82 -15.28
CA GLY A 96 10.82 -21.92 -15.56
C GLY A 96 12.21 -21.73 -14.96
N ILE A 97 12.30 -21.07 -13.81
CA ILE A 97 13.58 -20.77 -13.11
C ILE A 97 13.76 -21.63 -11.85
N GLU A 98 15.01 -21.81 -11.44
CA GLU A 98 15.34 -22.62 -10.25
C GLU A 98 15.06 -21.86 -8.95
N THR A 99 15.38 -20.57 -8.90
CA THR A 99 15.22 -19.69 -7.74
C THR A 99 14.64 -18.36 -8.17
N ILE A 100 13.78 -17.74 -7.36
CA ILE A 100 13.32 -16.35 -7.58
C ILE A 100 14.44 -15.40 -7.17
N ARG A 101 14.96 -14.61 -8.10
CA ARG A 101 15.87 -13.50 -7.81
C ARG A 101 15.09 -12.19 -7.63
N PRO A 102 15.67 -11.15 -7.00
CA PRO A 102 14.97 -9.88 -6.77
C PRO A 102 14.49 -9.15 -8.03
N TRP A 103 15.08 -9.44 -9.19
CA TRP A 103 14.65 -8.89 -10.48
C TRP A 103 13.50 -9.68 -11.13
N ASP A 104 13.21 -10.89 -10.64
CA ASP A 104 12.11 -11.73 -11.12
C ASP A 104 10.77 -11.39 -10.46
N GLU A 105 10.79 -10.58 -9.40
CA GLU A 105 9.58 -10.15 -8.66
C GLU A 105 8.67 -9.26 -9.52
N TYR A 106 9.25 -8.47 -10.43
CA TYR A 106 8.54 -7.43 -11.19
C TYR A 106 8.33 -7.77 -12.68
N VAL A 107 8.48 -9.03 -13.07
CA VAL A 107 8.23 -9.49 -14.45
C VAL A 107 6.85 -10.14 -14.58
N ASP A 108 6.25 -10.10 -15.77
CA ASP A 108 5.08 -10.94 -16.04
C ASP A 108 5.55 -12.40 -16.18
N PRO A 109 5.08 -13.33 -15.32
CA PRO A 109 5.58 -14.69 -15.32
C PRO A 109 5.20 -15.51 -16.56
N LEU A 110 4.30 -15.00 -17.41
CA LEU A 110 3.89 -15.61 -18.68
C LEU A 110 4.51 -14.89 -19.89
N GLY A 111 5.41 -13.92 -19.68
CA GLY A 111 6.06 -13.16 -20.74
C GLY A 111 5.11 -12.27 -21.56
N ARG A 112 3.92 -11.96 -21.03
CA ARG A 112 2.94 -11.11 -21.70
C ARG A 112 3.40 -9.65 -21.71
N THR A 113 2.93 -8.88 -22.69
CA THR A 113 3.18 -7.43 -22.73
C THR A 113 2.58 -6.75 -21.50
N ALA A 114 3.26 -5.73 -20.96
CA ALA A 114 2.73 -4.93 -19.87
C ALA A 114 1.38 -4.28 -20.25
N LEU A 115 0.46 -4.19 -19.29
CA LEU A 115 -0.83 -3.53 -19.48
C LEU A 115 -0.66 -2.04 -19.77
N ARG A 116 -1.29 -1.56 -20.85
CA ARG A 116 -1.28 -0.16 -21.30
C ARG A 116 -2.70 0.39 -21.43
N PRO A 117 -3.42 0.57 -20.31
CA PRO A 117 -4.87 0.87 -20.30
C PRO A 117 -5.25 2.21 -20.92
N PHE A 118 -4.32 3.16 -21.01
CA PHE A 118 -4.58 4.47 -21.60
C PHE A 118 -3.32 5.07 -22.23
N ARG A 119 -3.53 6.04 -23.13
CA ARG A 119 -2.45 6.85 -23.74
C ARG A 119 -2.49 8.31 -23.28
N ARG A 120 -3.67 8.82 -22.93
CA ARG A 120 -3.88 10.20 -22.47
C ARG A 120 -4.51 10.18 -21.08
N VAL A 121 -4.10 11.10 -20.21
CA VAL A 121 -4.68 11.24 -18.86
C VAL A 121 -6.18 11.55 -18.87
N THR A 122 -6.71 12.10 -19.96
CA THR A 122 -8.16 12.28 -20.13
C THR A 122 -8.90 10.95 -20.27
N GLN A 123 -8.28 9.93 -20.88
CA GLN A 123 -8.86 8.58 -20.93
C GLN A 123 -8.85 7.95 -19.54
N LEU A 124 -7.74 8.08 -18.80
CA LEU A 124 -7.64 7.64 -17.41
C LEU A 124 -8.75 8.24 -16.54
N ALA A 125 -8.90 9.57 -16.57
CA ALA A 125 -9.93 10.26 -15.78
C ALA A 125 -11.35 9.84 -16.18
N SER A 126 -11.68 9.80 -17.47
CA SER A 126 -13.01 9.34 -17.92
C SER A 126 -13.29 7.89 -17.56
N GLY A 127 -12.29 7.01 -17.67
CA GLY A 127 -12.42 5.60 -17.29
C GLY A 127 -12.64 5.43 -15.78
N ALA A 128 -11.93 6.20 -14.94
CA ALA A 128 -12.17 6.24 -13.50
C ALA A 128 -13.58 6.74 -13.17
N ALA A 129 -14.05 7.80 -13.83
CA ALA A 129 -15.43 8.30 -13.65
C ALA A 129 -16.47 7.22 -13.97
N ASN A 130 -16.29 6.47 -15.08
CA ASN A 130 -17.17 5.36 -15.43
C ASN A 130 -17.15 4.23 -14.39
N ILE A 131 -15.97 3.91 -13.84
CA ILE A 131 -15.86 2.94 -12.74
C ILE A 131 -16.65 3.42 -11.53
N PHE A 132 -16.48 4.67 -11.12
CA PHE A 132 -17.16 5.20 -9.93
C PHE A 132 -18.68 5.29 -10.10
N ASP A 133 -19.19 5.59 -11.29
CA ASP A 133 -20.64 5.53 -11.57
C ASP A 133 -21.21 4.10 -11.33
N ARG A 134 -20.40 3.06 -11.56
CA ARG A 134 -20.79 1.66 -11.33
C ARG A 134 -20.65 1.24 -9.87
N VAL A 135 -19.70 1.83 -9.14
CA VAL A 135 -19.52 1.61 -7.70
C VAL A 135 -20.68 2.25 -6.92
N ASP A 136 -20.90 3.54 -7.10
CA ASP A 136 -22.00 4.32 -6.52
C ASP A 136 -22.14 5.64 -7.30
N PRO A 137 -23.34 5.97 -7.85
CA PRO A 137 -23.54 7.18 -8.63
C PRO A 137 -23.13 8.50 -7.93
N THR A 138 -23.17 8.54 -6.61
CA THR A 138 -22.73 9.71 -5.81
C THR A 138 -21.22 9.87 -5.89
N LEU A 139 -20.46 8.77 -5.81
CA LEU A 139 -18.99 8.80 -5.95
C LEU A 139 -18.59 9.16 -7.38
N GLY A 140 -19.33 8.66 -8.37
CA GLY A 140 -19.20 9.10 -9.77
C GLY A 140 -19.41 10.60 -9.93
N GLN A 141 -20.46 11.15 -9.33
CA GLN A 141 -20.74 12.59 -9.34
C GLN A 141 -19.65 13.40 -8.62
N TYR A 142 -19.15 12.95 -7.47
CA TYR A 142 -18.02 13.56 -6.77
C TYR A 142 -16.79 13.67 -7.66
N PHE A 143 -16.41 12.57 -8.30
CA PHE A 143 -15.24 12.56 -9.18
C PHE A 143 -15.43 13.45 -10.42
N ARG A 144 -16.63 13.46 -11.01
CA ARG A 144 -16.96 14.34 -12.15
C ARG A 144 -16.91 15.82 -11.77
N THR A 145 -17.34 16.19 -10.56
CA THR A 145 -17.16 17.56 -10.05
C THR A 145 -15.68 17.91 -9.94
N MET A 146 -14.85 17.00 -9.41
CA MET A 146 -13.40 17.22 -9.35
C MET A 146 -12.78 17.41 -10.74
N MET A 147 -13.21 16.65 -11.75
CA MET A 147 -12.80 16.84 -13.13
C MET A 147 -13.19 18.23 -13.66
N ALA A 148 -14.46 18.61 -13.47
CA ALA A 148 -15.01 19.89 -13.97
C ALA A 148 -14.33 21.11 -13.34
N GLU A 149 -13.89 20.99 -12.10
CA GLU A 149 -13.24 22.06 -11.34
C GLU A 149 -11.71 22.03 -11.41
N ASN A 150 -11.10 21.17 -12.25
CA ASN A 150 -9.65 21.02 -12.40
C ASN A 150 -8.93 20.63 -11.10
N LEU A 151 -9.53 19.77 -10.30
CA LEU A 151 -8.99 19.28 -9.03
C LEU A 151 -8.15 17.99 -9.19
N LEU A 152 -7.70 17.70 -10.42
CA LEU A 152 -6.91 16.53 -10.77
C LEU A 152 -5.64 16.94 -11.53
N ASP A 153 -4.46 16.74 -10.94
CA ASP A 153 -3.17 16.89 -11.61
C ASP A 153 -2.50 15.53 -11.82
N LEU A 154 -2.92 14.85 -12.91
CA LEU A 154 -2.57 13.45 -13.13
C LEU A 154 -1.30 13.22 -13.96
N LYS A 155 -0.91 14.17 -14.82
CA LYS A 155 0.13 13.94 -15.84
C LYS A 155 1.54 14.10 -15.26
N SER A 156 2.44 13.15 -15.56
CA SER A 156 3.88 13.31 -15.30
C SER A 156 4.51 14.38 -16.20
N ARG A 157 5.40 15.20 -15.64
CA ARG A 157 6.14 16.26 -16.36
C ARG A 157 7.46 16.58 -15.68
N LYS A 158 8.43 17.11 -16.44
CA LYS A 158 9.74 17.53 -15.92
C LYS A 158 9.56 18.49 -14.73
N HIS A 159 10.33 18.29 -13.67
CA HIS A 159 10.29 19.09 -12.43
C HIS A 159 9.01 18.96 -11.59
N LYS A 160 8.10 18.04 -11.91
CA LYS A 160 7.01 17.66 -11.00
C LYS A 160 7.58 16.79 -9.88
N ALA A 161 7.09 16.98 -8.65
CA ALA A 161 7.45 16.13 -7.52
C ALA A 161 7.03 14.67 -7.78
N ASP A 162 7.81 13.73 -7.24
CA ASP A 162 7.55 12.29 -7.36
C ASP A 162 6.34 11.88 -6.50
N GLY A 163 5.77 10.71 -6.81
CA GLY A 163 4.68 10.09 -6.04
C GLY A 163 3.28 10.54 -6.45
N ALA A 164 2.34 10.25 -5.56
CA ALA A 164 0.92 10.61 -5.63
C ALA A 164 0.42 10.97 -4.22
N PHE A 165 -0.61 11.80 -4.14
CA PHE A 165 -1.32 12.11 -2.90
C PHE A 165 -2.67 12.77 -3.17
N CYS A 166 -3.55 12.71 -2.19
CA CYS A 166 -4.76 13.51 -2.08
C CYS A 166 -4.59 14.57 -1.00
N ALA A 167 -4.84 15.83 -1.34
CA ALA A 167 -4.88 16.94 -0.39
C ALA A 167 -6.33 17.42 -0.21
N PHE A 168 -6.65 17.98 0.95
CA PHE A 168 -7.94 18.63 1.20
C PHE A 168 -7.74 20.11 1.52
N PHE A 169 -8.42 20.98 0.78
CA PHE A 169 -8.34 22.42 0.97
C PHE A 169 -9.45 22.89 1.91
N GLU A 170 -9.12 23.15 3.18
CA GLU A 170 -10.09 23.49 4.23
C GLU A 170 -10.98 24.71 3.91
N LEU A 171 -10.42 25.74 3.26
CA LEU A 171 -11.16 26.96 2.96
C LEU A 171 -12.25 26.73 1.90
N THR A 172 -11.91 26.01 0.83
CA THR A 172 -12.83 25.72 -0.29
C THR A 172 -13.61 24.44 -0.10
N ARG A 173 -13.23 23.63 0.90
CA ARG A 173 -13.76 22.30 1.23
C ARG A 173 -13.70 21.33 0.06
N LYS A 174 -12.60 21.36 -0.69
CA LYS A 174 -12.43 20.58 -1.92
C LYS A 174 -11.17 19.71 -1.85
N PRO A 175 -11.27 18.42 -2.21
CA PRO A 175 -10.08 17.58 -2.36
C PRO A 175 -9.33 17.90 -3.65
N PHE A 176 -8.07 17.49 -3.73
CA PHE A 176 -7.22 17.61 -4.90
C PHE A 176 -6.35 16.36 -5.04
N VAL A 177 -6.36 15.73 -6.21
CA VAL A 177 -5.55 14.55 -6.49
C VAL A 177 -4.33 14.94 -7.32
N PHE A 178 -3.15 14.58 -6.82
CA PHE A 178 -1.87 14.71 -7.50
C PHE A 178 -1.30 13.31 -7.79
N MET A 179 -0.85 13.07 -9.03
CA MET A 179 -0.11 11.85 -9.35
C MET A 179 0.76 12.00 -10.60
N ASN A 180 1.56 10.97 -10.92
CA ASN A 180 2.48 10.96 -12.05
C ASN A 180 2.18 9.82 -13.05
N ALA A 181 1.07 9.94 -13.79
CA ALA A 181 0.63 8.93 -14.74
C ALA A 181 1.51 8.84 -16.01
N VAL A 182 1.83 7.62 -16.42
CA VAL A 182 2.68 7.28 -17.58
C VAL A 182 2.08 6.20 -18.52
N GLY A 183 0.84 5.77 -18.27
CA GLY A 183 0.10 4.82 -19.10
C GLY A 183 0.25 3.36 -18.71
N ILE A 184 0.48 3.04 -17.43
CA ILE A 184 0.56 1.67 -16.91
C ILE A 184 -0.63 1.36 -15.99
N HIS A 185 -0.88 0.07 -15.70
CA HIS A 185 -1.96 -0.34 -14.79
C HIS A 185 -1.86 0.32 -13.41
N TYR A 186 -0.65 0.44 -12.87
CA TYR A 186 -0.41 1.09 -11.59
C TYR A 186 -0.95 2.53 -11.51
N ASP A 187 -1.02 3.24 -12.64
CA ASP A 187 -1.61 4.59 -12.68
C ASP A 187 -3.13 4.55 -12.45
N VAL A 188 -3.81 3.50 -12.92
CA VAL A 188 -5.25 3.32 -12.68
C VAL A 188 -5.48 3.02 -11.21
N GLN A 189 -4.73 2.08 -10.62
CA GLN A 189 -4.80 1.77 -9.18
C GLN A 189 -4.54 3.02 -8.33
N THR A 190 -3.48 3.77 -8.66
CA THR A 190 -3.14 5.02 -7.95
C THR A 190 -4.30 6.02 -8.01
N LEU A 191 -4.93 6.22 -9.17
CA LEU A 191 -6.08 7.13 -9.25
C LEU A 191 -7.28 6.64 -8.42
N LEU A 192 -7.55 5.33 -8.40
CA LEU A 192 -8.61 4.75 -7.55
C LEU A 192 -8.30 4.95 -6.06
N HIS A 193 -7.05 4.73 -5.66
CA HIS A 193 -6.53 4.92 -4.30
C HIS A 193 -6.73 6.37 -3.83
N GLU A 194 -6.20 7.34 -4.58
CA GLU A 194 -6.30 8.76 -4.22
C GLU A 194 -7.74 9.27 -4.28
N SER A 195 -8.56 8.71 -5.17
CA SER A 195 -10.00 9.02 -5.19
C SER A 195 -10.71 8.52 -3.94
N GLY A 196 -10.30 7.39 -3.35
CA GLY A 196 -10.80 6.94 -2.05
C GLY A 196 -10.57 7.97 -0.94
N HIS A 197 -9.38 8.57 -0.87
CA HIS A 197 -9.09 9.68 0.05
C HIS A 197 -9.92 10.93 -0.26
N ALA A 198 -10.11 11.26 -1.54
CA ALA A 198 -10.93 12.38 -1.96
C ALA A 198 -12.40 12.19 -1.56
N PHE A 199 -12.94 10.98 -1.74
CA PHE A 199 -14.29 10.62 -1.33
C PHE A 199 -14.44 10.66 0.19
N HIS A 200 -13.45 10.19 0.95
CA HIS A 200 -13.46 10.34 2.41
C HIS A 200 -13.63 11.80 2.82
N SER A 201 -12.85 12.69 2.20
CA SER A 201 -12.92 14.13 2.45
C SER A 201 -14.28 14.74 2.10
N LEU A 202 -14.90 14.28 1.01
CA LEU A 202 -16.22 14.74 0.56
C LEU A 202 -17.36 14.22 1.43
N GLU A 203 -17.29 12.98 1.91
CA GLU A 203 -18.30 12.40 2.81
C GLU A 203 -18.29 13.09 4.19
N MET A 204 -17.12 13.49 4.69
CA MET A 204 -16.99 14.17 5.99
C MET A 204 -17.02 15.71 5.90
N VAL A 205 -17.24 16.28 4.69
CA VAL A 205 -17.10 17.72 4.41
C VAL A 205 -18.02 18.62 5.24
N ASN A 206 -19.15 18.06 5.69
CA ASN A 206 -20.18 18.76 6.46
C ASN A 206 -19.95 18.73 7.96
N LEU A 207 -18.96 17.97 8.46
CA LEU A 207 -18.58 18.01 9.87
C LEU A 207 -18.11 19.43 10.23
N PRO A 208 -18.60 20.03 11.34
CA PRO A 208 -18.38 21.45 11.63
C PRO A 208 -16.92 21.80 11.95
N TYR A 209 -16.18 20.90 12.60
CA TYR A 209 -14.84 21.18 13.11
C TYR A 209 -13.74 20.51 12.28
N GLY A 210 -12.64 21.23 12.04
CA GLY A 210 -11.49 20.66 11.31
C GLY A 210 -10.92 19.41 11.96
N MET A 211 -10.92 19.33 13.30
CA MET A 211 -10.50 18.12 14.03
C MET A 211 -11.36 16.89 13.70
N GLN A 212 -12.65 17.08 13.42
CA GLN A 212 -13.55 15.99 13.01
C GLN A 212 -13.30 15.56 11.56
N ARG A 213 -12.66 16.40 10.74
CA ARG A 213 -12.30 16.08 9.34
C ARG A 213 -10.88 15.53 9.19
N ASN A 214 -10.25 15.13 10.30
CA ASN A 214 -8.92 14.52 10.32
C ASN A 214 -8.96 13.14 11.00
N PRO A 215 -9.54 12.12 10.34
CA PRO A 215 -9.68 10.76 10.90
C PRO A 215 -8.33 10.08 11.14
N PRO A 216 -8.26 9.01 11.96
CA PRO A 216 -7.04 8.24 12.14
C PRO A 216 -6.47 7.75 10.80
N MET A 217 -5.13 7.80 10.64
CA MET A 217 -4.48 7.43 9.37
C MET A 217 -4.77 5.98 8.97
N GLU A 218 -4.88 5.08 9.94
CA GLU A 218 -5.27 3.68 9.75
C GLU A 218 -6.62 3.54 9.04
N PHE A 219 -7.56 4.45 9.30
CA PHE A 219 -8.87 4.45 8.64
C PHE A 219 -8.84 5.26 7.33
N GLN A 220 -7.99 6.28 7.21
CA GLN A 220 -7.77 6.97 5.94
C GLN A 220 -7.33 6.00 4.84
N GLU A 221 -6.46 5.04 5.17
CA GLU A 221 -6.00 4.01 4.22
C GLU A 221 -7.08 2.94 3.92
N ILE A 222 -8.08 2.75 4.79
CA ILE A 222 -9.26 1.93 4.42
C ILE A 222 -10.06 2.61 3.32
N ALA A 223 -10.15 3.95 3.34
CA ALA A 223 -10.83 4.67 2.28
C ALA A 223 -10.15 4.43 0.93
N SER A 224 -8.83 4.58 0.86
CA SER A 224 -8.09 4.39 -0.39
C SER A 224 -8.04 2.93 -0.84
N LEU A 225 -7.51 2.02 -0.01
CA LEU A 225 -7.37 0.60 -0.36
C LEU A 225 -8.72 -0.11 -0.52
N GLY A 226 -9.74 0.30 0.23
CA GLY A 226 -11.10 -0.17 0.08
C GLY A 226 -11.69 0.22 -1.26
N MET A 227 -11.48 1.47 -1.70
CA MET A 227 -11.94 1.94 -3.00
C MET A 227 -11.30 1.17 -4.16
N GLU A 228 -10.01 0.82 -4.08
CA GLU A 228 -9.36 -0.03 -5.09
C GLU A 228 -10.08 -1.36 -5.28
N LEU A 229 -10.41 -2.05 -4.18
CA LEU A 229 -11.09 -3.36 -4.22
C LEU A 229 -12.58 -3.25 -4.59
N LEU A 230 -13.28 -2.20 -4.14
CA LEU A 230 -14.68 -1.95 -4.49
C LEU A 230 -14.84 -1.58 -5.97
N ALA A 231 -13.85 -0.88 -6.54
CA ALA A 231 -13.81 -0.48 -7.94
C ALA A 231 -13.34 -1.61 -8.89
N ALA A 232 -12.51 -2.54 -8.40
CA ALA A 232 -11.88 -3.59 -9.18
C ALA A 232 -12.82 -4.40 -10.10
N PRO A 233 -14.05 -4.79 -9.69
CA PRO A 233 -14.98 -5.51 -10.57
C PRO A 233 -15.35 -4.75 -11.85
N TYR A 234 -15.27 -3.42 -11.84
CA TYR A 234 -15.73 -2.54 -12.93
C TYR A 234 -14.61 -2.09 -13.87
N LEU A 235 -13.39 -2.63 -13.72
CA LEU A 235 -12.28 -2.30 -14.63
C LEU A 235 -12.63 -2.59 -16.10
N ALA A 236 -13.36 -3.67 -16.39
CA ALA A 236 -13.79 -3.99 -17.76
C ALA A 236 -14.90 -3.04 -18.28
N ASP A 237 -15.72 -2.48 -17.39
CA ASP A 237 -16.79 -1.52 -17.74
C ASP A 237 -16.24 -0.10 -17.99
N SER A 238 -14.98 0.16 -17.65
CA SER A 238 -14.36 1.50 -17.70
C SER A 238 -14.07 2.02 -19.11
N GLY A 239 -13.93 1.12 -20.09
CA GLY A 239 -13.36 1.42 -21.40
C GLY A 239 -11.82 1.46 -21.45
N LEU A 240 -11.15 1.10 -20.35
CA LEU A 240 -9.67 1.04 -20.24
C LEU A 240 -9.09 -0.35 -20.45
N TYR A 241 -9.91 -1.40 -20.25
CA TYR A 241 -9.47 -2.79 -20.24
C TYR A 241 -10.44 -3.67 -21.01
N THR A 242 -9.92 -4.68 -21.71
CA THR A 242 -10.71 -5.86 -22.05
C THR A 242 -11.01 -6.70 -20.80
N PRO A 243 -12.01 -7.61 -20.83
CA PRO A 243 -12.29 -8.50 -19.70
C PRO A 243 -11.07 -9.32 -19.22
N ALA A 244 -10.25 -9.83 -20.16
CA ALA A 244 -9.05 -10.59 -19.83
C ALA A 244 -7.94 -9.71 -19.20
N GLU A 245 -7.74 -8.49 -19.71
CA GLU A 245 -6.80 -7.53 -19.13
C GLU A 245 -7.26 -7.06 -17.73
N ALA A 246 -8.56 -6.85 -17.55
CA ALA A 246 -9.15 -6.53 -16.25
C ALA A 246 -8.97 -7.68 -15.26
N ALA A 247 -9.19 -8.93 -15.69
CA ALA A 247 -8.94 -10.10 -14.84
C ALA A 247 -7.46 -10.21 -14.44
N ARG A 248 -6.53 -10.00 -15.38
CA ARG A 248 -5.09 -9.94 -15.09
C ARG A 248 -4.74 -8.83 -14.10
N ALA A 249 -5.22 -7.61 -14.32
CA ALA A 249 -5.02 -6.47 -13.42
C ALA A 249 -5.47 -6.77 -11.98
N ARG A 250 -6.65 -7.41 -11.84
CA ARG A 250 -7.19 -7.82 -10.54
C ARG A 250 -6.33 -8.91 -9.88
N ILE A 251 -5.84 -9.88 -10.63
CA ILE A 251 -4.91 -10.89 -10.10
C ILE A 251 -3.63 -10.22 -9.60
N GLU A 252 -3.02 -9.33 -10.39
CA GLU A 252 -1.81 -8.59 -10.01
C GLU A 252 -2.04 -7.82 -8.70
N THR A 253 -3.16 -7.09 -8.58
CA THR A 253 -3.54 -6.37 -7.35
C THR A 253 -3.65 -7.31 -6.13
N LEU A 254 -4.31 -8.45 -6.31
CA LEU A 254 -4.54 -9.42 -5.23
C LEU A 254 -3.25 -10.14 -4.80
N GLU A 255 -2.34 -10.43 -5.73
CA GLU A 255 -1.01 -10.95 -5.42
C GLU A 255 -0.17 -9.90 -4.70
N ASP A 256 -0.22 -8.63 -5.11
CA ASP A 256 0.49 -7.53 -4.45
C ASP A 256 0.05 -7.35 -2.99
N ILE A 257 -1.23 -7.57 -2.67
CA ILE A 257 -1.72 -7.59 -1.28
C ILE A 257 -1.04 -8.68 -0.46
N LEU A 258 -0.96 -9.92 -1.00
CA LEU A 258 -0.34 -11.04 -0.31
C LEU A 258 1.17 -10.83 -0.10
N LEU A 259 1.85 -10.20 -1.05
CA LEU A 259 3.28 -9.87 -0.98
C LEU A 259 3.56 -8.62 -0.12
N GLY A 260 2.60 -7.70 -0.04
CA GLY A 260 2.71 -6.44 0.68
C GLY A 260 2.68 -6.61 2.20
N TRP A 261 1.84 -7.49 2.74
CA TRP A 261 1.76 -7.74 4.19
C TRP A 261 3.09 -8.21 4.82
N PRO A 262 3.83 -9.18 4.26
CA PRO A 262 5.16 -9.53 4.75
C PRO A 262 6.15 -8.37 4.73
N TYR A 263 6.18 -7.57 3.66
CA TYR A 263 7.03 -6.38 3.58
C TYR A 263 6.63 -5.33 4.64
N MET A 264 5.33 -5.15 4.85
CA MET A 264 4.80 -4.28 5.91
C MET A 264 5.29 -4.72 7.29
N ALA A 265 5.14 -6.00 7.62
CA ALA A 265 5.58 -6.56 8.90
C ALA A 265 7.10 -6.45 9.10
N LEU A 266 7.88 -6.57 8.01
CA LEU A 266 9.32 -6.34 8.02
C LEU A 266 9.64 -4.89 8.42
N VAL A 267 9.04 -3.90 7.76
CA VAL A 267 9.28 -2.47 8.01
C VAL A 267 8.90 -2.08 9.43
N ASP A 268 7.70 -2.46 9.90
CA ASP A 268 7.26 -2.09 11.25
C ASP A 268 8.07 -2.82 12.34
N ALA A 269 8.37 -4.12 12.16
CA ALA A 269 9.26 -4.84 13.07
C ALA A 269 10.68 -4.24 13.11
N PHE A 270 11.15 -3.67 11.99
CA PHE A 270 12.42 -2.95 11.95
C PHE A 270 12.35 -1.64 12.75
N GLN A 271 11.28 -0.86 12.59
CA GLN A 271 11.08 0.37 13.36
C GLN A 271 10.92 0.12 14.87
N HIS A 272 10.20 -0.92 15.27
CA HIS A 272 10.19 -1.36 16.67
C HIS A 272 11.61 -1.65 17.16
N TRP A 273 12.38 -2.44 16.41
CA TRP A 273 13.71 -2.84 16.84
C TRP A 273 14.68 -1.65 17.01
N ILE A 274 14.72 -0.71 16.05
CA ILE A 274 15.67 0.43 16.12
C ILE A 274 15.39 1.32 17.33
N TYR A 275 14.12 1.61 17.64
CA TYR A 275 13.77 2.51 18.74
C TYR A 275 13.74 1.82 20.10
N GLU A 276 13.48 0.52 20.16
CA GLU A 276 13.60 -0.28 21.39
C GLU A 276 15.07 -0.64 21.72
N ASN A 277 16.01 -0.42 20.79
CA ASN A 277 17.44 -0.69 20.97
C ASN A 277 18.30 0.54 20.60
N PRO A 278 18.19 1.68 21.30
CA PRO A 278 18.68 2.98 20.81
C PRO A 278 20.18 3.01 20.46
N THR A 279 21.04 2.33 21.25
CA THR A 279 22.47 2.23 20.93
C THR A 279 22.73 1.49 19.62
N ARG A 280 21.96 0.44 19.34
CA ARG A 280 22.08 -0.37 18.12
C ARG A 280 21.36 0.28 16.94
N GLY A 281 20.19 0.90 17.18
CA GLY A 281 19.42 1.62 16.17
C GLY A 281 20.12 2.87 15.66
N ALA A 282 20.98 3.49 16.47
CA ALA A 282 21.83 4.60 16.04
C ALA A 282 22.98 4.17 15.11
N ASP A 283 23.36 2.89 15.10
CA ASP A 283 24.41 2.36 14.22
C ASP A 283 23.79 1.82 12.92
N PRO A 284 23.91 2.53 11.78
CA PRO A 284 23.30 2.09 10.53
C PRO A 284 23.86 0.75 10.01
N LYS A 285 25.07 0.32 10.42
CA LYS A 285 25.57 -1.03 10.09
C LYS A 285 24.80 -2.12 10.84
N LYS A 286 24.39 -1.86 12.08
CA LYS A 286 23.52 -2.78 12.84
C LYS A 286 22.10 -2.76 12.28
N CYS A 287 21.63 -1.62 11.79
CA CYS A 287 20.39 -1.51 11.03
C CYS A 287 20.40 -2.37 9.78
N ASP A 288 21.45 -2.29 8.95
CA ASP A 288 21.63 -3.15 7.77
C ASP A 288 21.51 -4.63 8.13
N ALA A 289 22.25 -5.07 9.16
CA ALA A 289 22.24 -6.44 9.61
C ALA A 289 20.87 -6.88 10.16
N LYS A 290 20.15 -5.99 10.84
CA LYS A 290 18.80 -6.29 11.34
C LYS A 290 17.80 -6.39 10.18
N TRP A 291 17.85 -5.46 9.23
CA TRP A 291 16.99 -5.47 8.05
C TRP A 291 17.13 -6.78 7.29
N SER A 292 18.37 -7.19 6.99
CA SER A 292 18.63 -8.46 6.28
C SER A 292 18.09 -9.69 7.01
N LYS A 293 18.08 -9.70 8.36
CA LYS A 293 17.48 -10.77 9.17
C LYS A 293 15.96 -10.76 9.12
N LEU A 294 15.35 -9.57 9.19
CA LEU A 294 13.88 -9.43 9.10
C LEU A 294 13.38 -9.77 7.70
N HIS A 295 14.10 -9.38 6.67
CA HIS A 295 13.81 -9.76 5.29
C HIS A 295 13.83 -11.28 5.12
N ALA A 296 14.87 -11.97 5.62
CA ALA A 296 14.90 -13.43 5.54
C ALA A 296 13.77 -14.12 6.34
N ARG A 297 13.23 -13.45 7.37
CA ARG A 297 12.10 -13.95 8.16
C ARG A 297 10.77 -13.80 7.44
N PHE A 298 10.52 -12.66 6.82
CA PHE A 298 9.21 -12.34 6.22
C PHE A 298 9.14 -12.61 4.71
N ILE A 299 10.28 -12.56 4.02
CA ILE A 299 10.39 -12.74 2.57
C ILE A 299 11.49 -13.78 2.30
N PRO A 300 11.26 -15.06 2.67
CA PRO A 300 12.29 -16.10 2.59
C PRO A 300 12.54 -16.59 1.15
N ASP A 301 11.57 -16.43 0.25
CA ASP A 301 11.57 -17.06 -1.08
C ASP A 301 12.38 -16.29 -2.15
N VAL A 302 12.87 -15.09 -1.82
CA VAL A 302 13.67 -14.26 -2.74
C VAL A 302 15.16 -14.45 -2.45
N ASP A 303 15.88 -15.01 -3.43
CA ASP A 303 17.27 -15.40 -3.30
C ASP A 303 18.26 -14.25 -3.60
N TYR A 304 18.92 -13.79 -2.54
CA TYR A 304 20.00 -12.80 -2.63
C TYR A 304 21.41 -13.43 -2.59
N SER A 305 21.56 -14.75 -2.77
CA SER A 305 22.86 -15.42 -2.72
C SER A 305 23.83 -14.80 -3.73
N GLY A 306 24.99 -14.34 -3.26
CA GLY A 306 26.00 -13.64 -4.06
C GLY A 306 25.71 -12.15 -4.32
N ILE A 307 24.62 -11.62 -3.80
CA ILE A 307 24.19 -10.22 -3.93
C ILE A 307 23.63 -9.63 -2.61
N GLU A 308 24.05 -10.20 -1.48
CA GLU A 308 23.53 -9.90 -0.14
C GLU A 308 23.72 -8.42 0.25
N ILE A 309 24.74 -7.78 -0.33
CA ILE A 309 25.06 -6.36 -0.11
C ILE A 309 23.91 -5.42 -0.53
N TYR A 310 23.05 -5.84 -1.47
CA TYR A 310 21.92 -5.04 -1.92
C TYR A 310 20.69 -5.17 -1.03
N ARG A 311 20.54 -6.23 -0.23
CA ARG A 311 19.34 -6.43 0.60
C ARG A 311 19.08 -5.26 1.57
N PRO A 312 20.08 -4.70 2.28
CA PRO A 312 19.87 -3.51 3.12
C PRO A 312 19.51 -2.23 2.35
N THR A 313 19.74 -2.16 1.03
CA THR A 313 19.42 -0.93 0.27
C THR A 313 17.94 -0.57 0.32
N GLN A 314 17.05 -1.55 0.55
CA GLN A 314 15.62 -1.29 0.64
C GLN A 314 15.26 -0.31 1.77
N TRP A 315 15.82 -0.47 2.98
CA TRP A 315 15.46 0.41 4.11
C TRP A 315 16.01 1.83 3.95
N HIS A 316 17.15 1.99 3.26
CA HIS A 316 17.70 3.29 2.92
C HIS A 316 16.78 4.11 2.02
N HIS A 317 16.03 3.44 1.14
CA HIS A 317 15.16 4.06 0.14
C HIS A 317 13.67 3.94 0.49
N GLN A 318 13.33 3.35 1.64
CA GLN A 318 11.97 3.38 2.17
C GLN A 318 11.73 4.73 2.86
N GLY A 319 11.23 5.71 2.10
CA GLY A 319 11.02 7.10 2.55
C GLY A 319 10.31 7.22 3.89
N HIS A 320 9.29 6.40 4.13
CA HIS A 320 8.54 6.34 5.39
C HIS A 320 9.42 6.12 6.64
N ILE A 321 10.49 5.32 6.56
CA ILE A 321 11.41 5.11 7.71
C ILE A 321 12.15 6.41 8.07
N LEU A 322 12.51 7.20 7.04
CA LEU A 322 13.29 8.43 7.18
C LEU A 322 12.41 9.65 7.47
N GLN A 323 11.19 9.69 6.96
CA GLN A 323 10.32 10.87 7.01
C GLN A 323 9.20 10.73 8.05
N SER A 324 8.61 9.54 8.17
CA SER A 324 7.38 9.31 8.95
C SER A 324 7.53 8.07 9.85
N PRO A 325 8.26 8.17 10.98
CA PRO A 325 8.55 7.02 11.83
C PRO A 325 7.26 6.32 12.27
N PHE A 326 7.30 4.99 12.30
CA PHE A 326 6.17 4.08 12.51
C PHE A 326 4.99 4.19 11.53
N TYR A 327 5.04 5.02 10.47
CA TYR A 327 4.01 5.04 9.42
C TYR A 327 4.26 3.94 8.39
N TYR A 328 3.72 2.75 8.64
CA TYR A 328 3.71 1.65 7.69
C TYR A 328 2.78 0.52 8.14
N ILE A 329 2.63 0.34 9.45
CA ILE A 329 1.70 -0.62 10.04
C ILE A 329 0.25 -0.31 9.65
N GLU A 330 -0.07 0.96 9.43
CA GLU A 330 -1.36 1.45 8.97
C GLU A 330 -1.77 0.80 7.65
N TYR A 331 -0.86 0.68 6.66
CA TYR A 331 -1.13 -0.03 5.41
C TYR A 331 -1.55 -1.48 5.65
N GLY A 332 -0.88 -2.16 6.58
CA GLY A 332 -1.17 -3.55 6.90
C GLY A 332 -2.56 -3.75 7.52
N MET A 333 -2.88 -2.92 8.52
CA MET A 333 -4.19 -2.96 9.20
C MET A 333 -5.32 -2.54 8.27
N ALA A 334 -5.10 -1.44 7.53
CA ALA A 334 -6.06 -0.91 6.57
C ALA A 334 -6.32 -1.90 5.44
N GLN A 335 -5.29 -2.57 4.90
CA GLN A 335 -5.46 -3.60 3.90
C GLN A 335 -6.33 -4.76 4.40
N LEU A 336 -6.17 -5.17 5.65
CA LEU A 336 -7.03 -6.20 6.25
C LEU A 336 -8.47 -5.70 6.45
N GLY A 337 -8.65 -4.43 6.81
CA GLY A 337 -9.96 -3.78 6.82
C GLY A 337 -10.60 -3.75 5.43
N ALA A 338 -9.88 -3.29 4.42
CA ALA A 338 -10.33 -3.20 3.03
C ALA A 338 -10.75 -4.56 2.46
N VAL A 339 -9.99 -5.63 2.73
CA VAL A 339 -10.37 -6.99 2.31
C VAL A 339 -11.66 -7.46 2.99
N GLN A 340 -11.93 -7.07 4.24
CA GLN A 340 -13.20 -7.36 4.91
C GLN A 340 -14.38 -6.58 4.28
N VAL A 341 -14.19 -5.30 3.98
CA VAL A 341 -15.19 -4.48 3.26
C VAL A 341 -15.49 -5.11 1.89
N TRP A 342 -14.45 -5.50 1.16
CA TRP A 342 -14.58 -6.19 -0.12
C TRP A 342 -15.27 -7.54 -0.01
N ALA A 343 -14.99 -8.33 1.05
CA ALA A 343 -15.68 -9.59 1.32
C ALA A 343 -17.20 -9.40 1.47
N ASN A 344 -17.64 -8.28 2.03
CA ASN A 344 -19.05 -7.92 2.09
C ASN A 344 -19.59 -7.52 0.72
N ALA A 345 -18.81 -6.76 -0.06
CA ALA A 345 -19.19 -6.31 -1.40
C ALA A 345 -19.41 -7.46 -2.39
N LEU A 346 -18.66 -8.56 -2.24
CA LEU A 346 -18.88 -9.79 -3.02
C LEU A 346 -20.22 -10.48 -2.75
N LYS A 347 -20.89 -10.16 -1.63
CA LYS A 347 -22.23 -10.68 -1.29
C LYS A 347 -23.31 -9.67 -1.69
N ASP A 348 -23.10 -8.42 -1.35
CA ASP A 348 -23.97 -7.30 -1.68
C ASP A 348 -23.12 -6.03 -1.83
N GLN A 349 -22.83 -5.69 -3.09
CA GLN A 349 -22.01 -4.52 -3.43
C GLN A 349 -22.64 -3.22 -2.91
N ALA A 350 -23.94 -3.03 -3.12
CA ALA A 350 -24.60 -1.78 -2.80
C ALA A 350 -24.62 -1.54 -1.28
N ALA A 351 -24.94 -2.57 -0.49
CA ALA A 351 -24.93 -2.48 0.97
C ALA A 351 -23.51 -2.26 1.53
N ALA A 352 -22.49 -2.92 0.96
CA ALA A 352 -21.11 -2.72 1.36
C ALA A 352 -20.61 -1.30 1.07
N VAL A 353 -20.92 -0.75 -0.12
CA VAL A 353 -20.56 0.63 -0.47
C VAL A 353 -21.30 1.64 0.40
N GLN A 354 -22.57 1.41 0.74
CA GLN A 354 -23.31 2.25 1.68
C GLN A 354 -22.67 2.26 3.08
N SER A 355 -22.30 1.10 3.61
CA SER A 355 -21.63 0.98 4.91
C SER A 355 -20.25 1.66 4.89
N TYR A 356 -19.49 1.43 3.83
CA TYR A 356 -18.22 2.10 3.57
C TYR A 356 -18.38 3.63 3.58
N ARG A 357 -19.29 4.19 2.77
CA ARG A 357 -19.55 5.64 2.70
C ARG A 357 -20.04 6.21 4.03
N HIS A 358 -20.92 5.49 4.74
CA HIS A 358 -21.33 5.88 6.08
C HIS A 358 -20.13 6.02 7.02
N ALA A 359 -19.25 5.03 7.05
CA ALA A 359 -18.05 5.07 7.87
C ALA A 359 -17.12 6.25 7.51
N LEU A 360 -16.98 6.56 6.21
CA LEU A 360 -16.24 7.76 5.76
C LEU A 360 -16.84 9.05 6.31
N SER A 361 -18.17 9.19 6.30
CA SER A 361 -18.84 10.41 6.76
C SER A 361 -18.70 10.69 8.26
N LEU A 362 -18.32 9.68 9.06
CA LEU A 362 -18.03 9.84 10.48
C LEU A 362 -16.75 10.65 10.73
N GLY A 363 -15.80 10.68 9.81
CA GLY A 363 -14.50 11.33 10.01
C GLY A 363 -13.84 10.90 11.32
N ALA A 364 -13.40 11.86 12.13
CA ALA A 364 -12.80 11.63 13.45
C ALA A 364 -13.81 11.73 14.62
N THR A 365 -15.11 11.48 14.38
CA THR A 365 -16.14 11.51 15.43
C THR A 365 -16.37 10.17 16.11
N ALA A 366 -15.70 9.11 15.66
CA ALA A 366 -15.76 7.76 16.20
C ALA A 366 -14.33 7.22 16.43
N SER A 367 -14.20 6.27 17.35
CA SER A 367 -12.93 5.55 17.60
C SER A 367 -12.56 4.66 16.41
N LEU A 368 -11.29 4.25 16.34
CA LEU A 368 -10.83 3.40 15.23
C LEU A 368 -11.62 2.08 15.10
N PRO A 369 -11.95 1.34 16.18
CA PRO A 369 -12.77 0.13 16.08
C PRO A 369 -14.19 0.42 15.61
N GLU A 370 -14.79 1.53 16.03
CA GLU A 370 -16.13 1.95 15.60
C GLU A 370 -16.16 2.32 14.12
N LEU A 371 -15.12 2.99 13.61
CA LEU A 371 -14.98 3.28 12.18
C LEU A 371 -14.87 1.99 11.35
N TYR A 372 -14.07 1.01 11.80
CA TYR A 372 -14.01 -0.31 11.15
C TYR A 372 -15.38 -0.99 11.17
N ALA A 373 -16.07 -1.00 12.32
CA ALA A 373 -17.38 -1.61 12.46
C ALA A 373 -18.43 -0.96 11.55
N ALA A 374 -18.44 0.37 11.45
CA ALA A 374 -19.32 1.12 10.56
C ALA A 374 -19.11 0.76 9.08
N ALA A 375 -17.85 0.46 8.69
CA ALA A 375 -17.53 0.00 7.34
C ALA A 375 -17.89 -1.49 7.10
N GLY A 376 -18.38 -2.20 8.11
CA GLY A 376 -18.65 -3.64 8.06
C GLY A 376 -17.39 -4.51 8.24
N ALA A 377 -16.31 -3.94 8.79
CA ALA A 377 -15.07 -4.62 9.12
C ALA A 377 -14.86 -4.69 10.64
N LYS A 378 -13.81 -5.38 11.08
CA LYS A 378 -13.31 -5.29 12.47
C LYS A 378 -11.83 -4.97 12.48
N LEU A 379 -11.42 -4.14 13.43
CA LEU A 379 -10.00 -3.92 13.71
C LEU A 379 -9.43 -5.21 14.31
N ALA A 380 -8.50 -5.85 13.60
CA ALA A 380 -8.02 -7.17 13.94
C ALA A 380 -6.53 -7.35 13.64
N PHE A 381 -5.88 -8.18 14.46
CA PHE A 381 -4.45 -8.50 14.37
C PHE A 381 -4.20 -10.02 14.40
N ASP A 382 -5.28 -10.80 14.55
CA ASP A 382 -5.25 -12.22 14.82
C ASP A 382 -5.15 -13.06 13.55
N ARG A 383 -4.67 -14.30 13.73
CA ARG A 383 -4.48 -15.26 12.63
C ARG A 383 -5.79 -15.65 11.94
N LYS A 384 -6.90 -15.76 12.67
CA LYS A 384 -8.16 -16.23 12.09
C LYS A 384 -8.67 -15.22 11.07
N THR A 385 -8.63 -13.92 11.41
CA THR A 385 -9.04 -12.86 10.50
C THR A 385 -8.15 -12.78 9.26
N LEU A 386 -6.82 -12.86 9.44
CA LEU A 386 -5.88 -12.92 8.32
C LEU A 386 -6.08 -14.16 7.44
N GLN A 387 -6.36 -15.32 8.03
CA GLN A 387 -6.59 -16.55 7.27
C GLN A 387 -7.82 -16.39 6.37
N SER A 388 -8.92 -15.86 6.90
CA SER A 388 -10.12 -15.59 6.09
C SER A 388 -9.85 -14.60 4.95
N ALA A 389 -8.99 -13.59 5.17
CA ALA A 389 -8.59 -12.66 4.11
C ALA A 389 -7.74 -13.35 3.04
N VAL A 390 -6.75 -14.16 3.43
CA VAL A 390 -5.90 -14.93 2.51
C VAL A 390 -6.73 -15.91 1.69
N ASP A 391 -7.62 -16.68 2.34
CA ASP A 391 -8.47 -17.68 1.67
C ASP A 391 -9.37 -17.01 0.62
N LEU A 392 -9.94 -15.85 0.95
CA LEU A 392 -10.74 -15.07 0.03
C LEU A 392 -9.92 -14.61 -1.19
N ILE A 393 -8.75 -14.05 -0.94
CA ILE A 393 -7.85 -13.56 -2.00
C ILE A 393 -7.46 -14.70 -2.94
N GLU A 394 -7.01 -15.84 -2.40
CA GLU A 394 -6.59 -16.99 -3.21
C GLU A 394 -7.75 -17.59 -4.00
N THR A 395 -8.95 -17.67 -3.41
CA THR A 395 -10.17 -18.10 -4.11
C THR A 395 -10.47 -17.18 -5.29
N GLN A 396 -10.41 -15.86 -5.08
CA GLN A 396 -10.70 -14.88 -6.13
C GLN A 396 -9.63 -14.87 -7.22
N ILE A 397 -8.34 -15.04 -6.88
CA ILE A 397 -7.28 -15.25 -7.89
C ILE A 397 -7.61 -16.48 -8.75
N ALA A 398 -7.97 -17.61 -8.13
CA ALA A 398 -8.27 -18.85 -8.87
C ALA A 398 -9.48 -18.71 -9.81
N GLU A 399 -10.52 -17.95 -9.41
CA GLU A 399 -11.65 -17.66 -10.30
C GLU A 399 -11.27 -16.73 -11.46
N LEU A 400 -10.46 -15.70 -11.19
CA LEU A 400 -10.01 -14.76 -12.21
C LEU A 400 -9.06 -15.40 -13.22
N GLU A 401 -8.24 -16.37 -12.81
CA GLU A 401 -7.36 -17.12 -13.70
C GLU A 401 -8.13 -17.87 -14.80
N LYS A 402 -9.38 -18.27 -14.54
CA LYS A 402 -10.26 -18.91 -15.55
C LYS A 402 -10.73 -17.94 -16.63
N VAL A 403 -10.68 -16.64 -16.37
CA VAL A 403 -11.09 -15.56 -17.30
C VAL A 403 -9.88 -14.94 -17.99
N ALA A 404 -8.74 -14.91 -17.31
CA ALA A 404 -7.50 -14.30 -17.80
C ALA A 404 -6.68 -15.22 -18.72
N GLY A 405 -6.84 -16.54 -18.59
CA GLY A 405 -6.28 -17.56 -19.48
C GLY A 405 -7.11 -17.72 -20.74
#